data_AF-A0A7V2ZHF8-F1
#
_entry.id   AF-A0A7V2ZHF8-F1
#
_cell.length_a   1.000
_cell.length_b   1.000
_cell.length_c   1.000
_cell.angle_alpha   90.00
_cell.angle_beta   90.00
_cell.angle_gamma   90.00
#
_symmetry.space_group_name_H-M   'P 1'
#
loop_
_entity.id
_entity.type
_entity.pdbx_description
1 polymer ?
#
loop_
_entity_poly.entity_id
_entity_poly.type
_entity_poly.pdbx_seq_one_letter_code
_entity_poly.pdbx_strand_id
1 'polypeptide(L)'
;MKQSFKDLTVYKKAFDLAMKIFDCSKSFPKEETYSLTDQIRRSSRSVCASIAEAYRKRRYEAHFISKISDADMENSETQVWLQFALDCNYINKTNYNEFINISEEVGR
;
A
#
# COMPACT_ATOMS: atom_id res chain seq x y z
N MET A 1 6.45 10.15 22.99
CA MET A 1 7.46 10.07 21.90
C MET A 1 7.15 8.84 21.07
N LYS A 2 6.98 8.98 19.75
CA LYS A 2 6.94 7.83 18.83
C LYS A 2 8.32 7.17 18.85
N GLN A 3 8.44 5.96 19.40
CA GLN A 3 9.72 5.26 19.53
C GLN A 3 10.03 4.43 18.28
N SER A 4 9.00 4.10 17.49
CA SER A 4 9.10 3.26 16.32
C SER A 4 8.42 3.87 15.09
N PHE A 5 8.86 3.48 13.89
CA PHE A 5 8.13 3.74 12.65
C PHE A 5 6.70 3.20 12.70
N LYS A 6 6.46 2.14 13.49
CA LYS A 6 5.12 1.56 13.73
C LYS A 6 4.15 2.52 14.41
N ASP A 7 4.65 3.56 15.08
CA ASP A 7 3.82 4.56 15.71
C ASP A 7 3.39 5.67 14.74
N LEU A 8 3.99 5.74 13.54
CA LEU A 8 3.64 6.71 12.51
C LEU A 8 2.21 6.48 12.03
N THR A 9 1.43 7.56 11.89
CA THR A 9 0.05 7.48 11.45
C THR A 9 -0.02 6.96 10.01
N VAL A 10 0.85 7.47 9.13
CA VAL A 10 1.00 6.99 7.75
C VAL A 10 1.32 5.50 7.69
N TYR A 11 2.20 4.99 8.55
CA TYR A 11 2.51 3.56 8.60
C TYR A 11 1.30 2.72 9.01
N LYS A 12 0.56 3.15 10.05
CA LYS A 12 -0.63 2.42 10.52
C LYS A 12 -1.69 2.32 9.43
N LYS A 13 -1.92 3.41 8.67
CA LYS A 13 -2.86 3.44 7.54
C LYS A 13 -2.38 2.57 6.37
N ALA A 14 -1.11 2.69 5.99
CA ALA A 14 -0.54 1.85 4.93
C ALA A 14 -0.61 0.36 5.28
N PHE A 15 -0.34 0.01 6.55
CA PHE A 15 -0.42 -1.36 7.03
C PHE A 15 -1.86 -1.89 7.04
N ASP A 16 -2.82 -1.07 7.50
CA ASP A 16 -4.25 -1.41 7.45
C ASP A 16 -4.72 -1.68 6.01
N LEU A 17 -4.36 -0.79 5.07
CA LEU A 17 -4.63 -0.98 3.65
C LEU A 17 -4.03 -2.27 3.10
N ALA A 18 -2.75 -2.54 3.37
CA ALA A 18 -2.07 -3.75 2.91
C ALA A 18 -2.73 -5.04 3.44
N MET A 19 -3.23 -5.02 4.68
CA MET A 19 -3.94 -6.15 5.26
C MET A 19 -5.35 -6.33 4.68
N LYS A 20 -6.10 -5.24 4.48
CA LYS A 20 -7.40 -5.27 3.79
C LYS A 20 -7.28 -5.82 2.37
N ILE A 21 -6.26 -5.37 1.63
CA ILE A 21 -5.94 -5.90 0.30
C ILE A 21 -5.61 -7.39 0.37
N PHE A 22 -4.73 -7.80 1.30
CA PHE A 22 -4.36 -9.20 1.46
C PHE A 22 -5.56 -10.11 1.73
N ASP A 23 -6.45 -9.69 2.63
CA ASP A 23 -7.63 -10.45 3.01
C ASP A 23 -8.64 -10.51 1.86
N CYS A 24 -8.92 -9.38 1.19
CA CYS A 24 -9.82 -9.35 0.05
C CYS A 24 -9.30 -10.19 -1.12
N SER A 25 -8.00 -10.17 -1.37
CA SER A 25 -7.43 -10.90 -2.50
C SER A 25 -7.36 -12.42 -2.30
N LYS A 26 -7.77 -12.95 -1.13
CA LYS A 26 -7.93 -14.40 -0.92
C LYS A 26 -9.09 -14.98 -1.74
N SER A 27 -10.05 -14.15 -2.15
CA SER A 27 -11.18 -14.56 -2.99
C SER A 27 -10.93 -14.41 -4.48
N PHE A 28 -9.75 -13.94 -4.89
CA PHE A 28 -9.44 -13.77 -6.32
C PHE A 28 -9.28 -15.14 -7.01
N PRO A 29 -9.51 -15.22 -8.34
CA PRO A 29 -9.31 -16.45 -9.09
C PRO A 29 -7.90 -17.03 -8.91
N LYS A 30 -7.76 -18.35 -8.95
CA LYS A 30 -6.46 -19.01 -8.76
C LYS A 30 -5.47 -18.67 -9.86
N GLU A 31 -5.97 -18.40 -11.06
CA GLU A 31 -5.23 -17.97 -12.24
C GLU A 31 -4.50 -16.63 -12.00
N GLU A 32 -5.01 -15.80 -11.09
CA GLU A 32 -4.43 -14.49 -10.74
C GLU A 32 -3.34 -14.57 -9.67
N THR A 33 -3.04 -15.76 -9.13
CA THR A 33 -2.11 -15.94 -8.00
C THR A 33 -0.75 -15.30 -8.27
N TYR A 34 -0.20 -15.50 -9.48
CA TYR A 34 1.09 -14.97 -9.93
C TYR A 34 0.95 -13.74 -10.86
N SER A 35 -0.26 -13.18 -10.93
CA SER A 35 -0.61 -12.01 -11.73
C SER A 35 -1.12 -10.93 -10.78
N LEU A 36 -2.39 -10.53 -10.85
CA LEU A 36 -2.93 -9.40 -10.11
C LEU A 36 -2.77 -9.58 -8.59
N THR A 37 -2.96 -10.80 -8.09
CA THR A 37 -2.86 -11.09 -6.64
C THR A 37 -1.45 -10.85 -6.11
N ASP A 38 -0.41 -11.23 -6.83
CA ASP A 38 0.99 -11.00 -6.41
C ASP A 38 1.31 -9.50 -6.47
N GLN A 39 0.95 -8.85 -7.58
CA GLN A 39 1.30 -7.44 -7.82
C GLN A 39 0.65 -6.50 -6.79
N ILE A 40 -0.64 -6.65 -6.51
CA ILE A 40 -1.34 -5.79 -5.54
C ILE A 40 -0.85 -6.00 -4.10
N ARG A 41 -0.47 -7.24 -3.75
CA ARG A 41 0.07 -7.56 -2.43
C ARG A 41 1.50 -7.04 -2.27
N ARG A 42 2.31 -7.08 -3.33
CA ARG A 42 3.68 -6.59 -3.29
C ARG A 42 3.73 -5.08 -3.19
N SER A 43 3.07 -4.37 -4.11
CA SER A 43 3.02 -2.90 -4.11
C SER A 43 2.51 -2.34 -2.77
N SER A 44 1.38 -2.86 -2.27
CA SER A 44 0.83 -2.39 -0.98
C SER A 44 1.75 -2.62 0.22
N ARG A 45 2.52 -3.72 0.25
CA ARG A 45 3.51 -4.01 1.30
C ARG A 45 4.80 -3.18 1.12
N SER A 46 5.19 -2.88 -0.11
CA SER A 46 6.34 -2.03 -0.42
C SER A 46 6.16 -0.63 0.15
N VAL A 47 4.94 -0.07 0.13
CA VAL A 47 4.64 1.21 0.82
C VAL A 47 5.08 1.17 2.29
N CYS A 48 4.71 0.12 3.02
CA CYS A 48 5.08 -0.06 4.43
C CYS A 48 6.60 -0.18 4.62
N ALA A 49 7.27 -0.93 3.73
CA ALA A 49 8.71 -1.11 3.77
C ALA A 49 9.45 0.20 3.52
N SER A 50 9.07 0.94 2.49
CA SER A 50 9.63 2.25 2.12
C SER A 50 9.44 3.29 3.24
N ILE A 51 8.28 3.33 3.91
CA ILE A 51 8.06 4.18 5.10
C ILE A 51 9.03 3.82 6.23
N ALA A 52 9.22 2.53 6.49
CA ALA A 52 10.14 2.07 7.54
C ALA A 52 11.61 2.44 7.20
N GLU A 53 12.01 2.27 5.94
CA GLU A 53 13.33 2.67 5.44
C GLU A 53 13.54 4.18 5.55
N ALA A 54 12.55 4.99 5.11
CA ALA A 54 12.56 6.43 5.25
C ALA A 54 12.75 6.84 6.72
N TYR A 55 11.95 6.26 7.63
CA TYR A 55 12.10 6.53 9.06
C TYR A 55 13.51 6.24 9.57
N ARG A 56 14.16 5.16 9.14
CA ARG A 56 15.54 4.85 9.55
C ARG A 56 16.57 5.81 8.94
N LYS A 57 16.35 6.26 7.70
CA LYS A 57 17.23 7.19 6.98
C LYS A 57 16.94 8.68 7.24
N ARG A 58 15.95 9.01 8.08
CA ARG A 58 15.47 10.38 8.38
C ARG A 58 16.53 11.41 8.84
N ARG A 59 17.74 10.97 9.22
CA ARG A 59 18.85 11.88 9.57
C ARG A 59 19.57 12.44 8.35
N TYR A 60 19.39 11.83 7.18
CA TYR A 60 19.99 12.23 5.91
C TYR A 60 18.87 12.60 4.94
N GLU A 61 18.68 13.90 4.72
CA GLU A 61 17.53 14.45 4.01
C GLU A 61 17.34 13.85 2.61
N ALA A 62 18.40 13.79 1.79
CA ALA A 62 18.31 13.23 0.44
C ALA A 62 17.85 11.75 0.43
N HIS A 63 18.34 10.94 1.37
CA HIS A 63 17.92 9.55 1.50
C HIS A 63 16.50 9.41 2.07
N PHE A 64 16.11 10.30 2.98
CA PHE A 64 14.76 10.35 3.50
C PHE A 64 13.76 10.66 2.39
N ILE A 65 13.99 11.73 1.63
CA ILE A 65 13.14 12.16 0.51
C ILE A 65 13.04 11.05 -0.54
N SER A 66 14.16 10.46 -0.94
CA SER A 66 14.16 9.34 -1.90
C SER A 66 13.27 8.18 -1.42
N LYS A 67 13.34 7.79 -0.14
CA LYS A 67 12.52 6.70 0.39
C LYS A 67 11.05 7.03 0.61
N ILE A 68 10.73 8.30 0.85
CA ILE A 68 9.33 8.75 0.83
C ILE A 68 8.79 8.73 -0.60
N SER A 69 9.58 9.16 -1.59
CA SER A 69 9.21 9.09 -3.01
C SER A 69 8.96 7.65 -3.47
N ASP A 70 9.81 6.70 -3.04
CA ASP A 70 9.59 5.27 -3.31
C ASP A 70 8.25 4.80 -2.72
N ALA A 71 7.90 5.25 -1.49
CA ALA A 71 6.64 4.88 -0.86
C ALA A 71 5.42 5.41 -1.63
N ASP A 72 5.49 6.64 -2.14
CA ASP A 72 4.41 7.27 -2.90
C ASP A 72 4.22 6.63 -4.29
N MET A 73 5.32 6.26 -4.94
CA MET A 73 5.30 5.50 -6.19
C MET A 73 4.59 4.14 -6.01
N GLU A 74 4.94 3.40 -4.96
CA GLU A 74 4.33 2.09 -4.64
C GLU A 74 2.85 2.24 -4.22
N ASN A 75 2.49 3.36 -3.59
CA ASN A 75 1.09 3.67 -3.25
C ASN A 75 0.28 3.93 -4.52
N SER A 76 0.83 4.66 -5.48
CA SER A 76 0.22 4.87 -6.80
C SER A 76 0.06 3.56 -7.57
N GLU A 77 1.08 2.69 -7.55
CA GLU A 77 0.98 1.35 -8.14
C GLU A 77 -0.14 0.52 -7.48
N THR A 78 -0.26 0.58 -6.16
CA THR A 78 -1.36 -0.08 -5.43
C THR A 78 -2.74 0.40 -5.92
N GLN A 79 -2.90 1.71 -6.17
CA GLN A 79 -4.16 2.27 -6.71
C GLN A 79 -4.46 1.74 -8.12
N VAL A 80 -3.45 1.61 -8.97
CA VAL A 80 -3.62 1.04 -10.32
C VAL A 80 -4.14 -0.40 -10.22
N TRP A 81 -3.55 -1.22 -9.34
CA TRP A 81 -4.00 -2.60 -9.17
C TRP A 81 -5.38 -2.72 -8.52
N LEU A 82 -5.76 -1.77 -7.64
CA LEU A 82 -7.13 -1.66 -7.13
C LEU A 82 -8.14 -1.38 -8.24
N GLN A 83 -7.79 -0.53 -9.22
CA GLN A 83 -8.63 -0.27 -10.38
C GLN A 83 -8.82 -1.54 -11.24
N PHE A 84 -7.74 -2.26 -11.53
CA PHE A 84 -7.85 -3.55 -12.22
C PHE A 84 -8.73 -4.54 -11.46
N ALA A 85 -8.56 -4.65 -10.14
CA ALA A 85 -9.38 -5.54 -9.31
C ALA A 85 -10.87 -5.20 -9.37
N LEU A 86 -11.22 -3.90 -9.45
CA LEU A 86 -12.60 -3.45 -9.62
C LEU A 86 -13.14 -3.82 -11.01
N ASP A 87 -12.42 -3.50 -12.07
CA ASP A 87 -12.87 -3.73 -13.45
C ASP A 87 -12.97 -5.22 -13.80
N CYS A 88 -12.12 -6.05 -13.19
CA CYS A 88 -12.20 -7.51 -13.24
C CYS A 88 -13.31 -8.10 -12.35
N ASN A 89 -14.06 -7.28 -11.59
CA ASN A 89 -15.08 -7.68 -10.63
C ASN A 89 -14.56 -8.57 -9.49
N TYR A 90 -13.28 -8.46 -9.14
CA TYR A 90 -12.69 -9.19 -8.02
C TYR A 90 -12.96 -8.49 -6.68
N ILE A 91 -13.23 -7.19 -6.72
CA ILE A 91 -13.73 -6.40 -5.60
C ILE A 91 -14.96 -5.60 -6.03
N ASN A 92 -15.83 -5.24 -5.08
CA ASN A 92 -16.97 -4.38 -5.35
C ASN A 92 -16.61 -2.89 -5.16
N LYS A 93 -17.51 -2.00 -5.60
CA LYS A 93 -17.33 -0.55 -5.50
C LYS A 93 -17.18 -0.04 -4.06
N THR A 94 -17.81 -0.69 -3.09
CA THR A 94 -17.68 -0.32 -1.67
C THR A 94 -16.26 -0.56 -1.17
N ASN A 95 -15.72 -1.76 -1.41
CA ASN A 95 -14.34 -2.12 -1.05
C ASN A 95 -13.35 -1.20 -1.78
N TYR A 96 -13.54 -0.98 -3.08
CA TYR A 96 -12.68 -0.10 -3.87
C TYR A 96 -12.64 1.32 -3.29
N ASN A 97 -13.80 1.94 -3.03
CA ASN A 97 -13.86 3.29 -2.47
C ASN A 97 -13.20 3.36 -1.08
N GLU A 98 -13.41 2.35 -0.23
CA GLU A 98 -12.74 2.28 1.07
C GLU A 98 -11.21 2.22 0.89
N PHE A 99 -10.71 1.35 0.03
CA PHE A 99 -9.28 1.15 -0.16
C PHE A 99 -8.60 2.35 -0.79
N ILE A 100 -9.24 2.99 -1.77
CA ILE A 100 -8.76 4.24 -2.39
C ILE A 100 -8.71 5.37 -1.36
N ASN A 101 -9.76 5.56 -0.56
CA ASN A 101 -9.75 6.60 0.48
C ASN A 101 -8.58 6.42 1.47
N ILE A 102 -8.32 5.18 1.91
CA ILE A 102 -7.17 4.90 2.79
C ILE A 102 -5.85 5.17 2.05
N SER A 103 -5.73 4.80 0.78
CA SER A 103 -4.54 5.05 -0.03
C SER A 103 -4.28 6.56 -0.25
N GLU A 104 -5.31 7.36 -0.51
CA GLU A 104 -5.21 8.81 -0.60
C GLU A 104 -4.79 9.44 0.73
N GLU A 105 -5.28 8.91 1.86
CA GLU A 105 -4.84 9.35 3.18
C GLU A 105 -3.40 8.94 3.53
N VAL A 106 -2.84 7.93 2.86
CA VAL A 106 -1.42 7.55 2.98
C VAL A 106 -0.53 8.51 2.18
N GLY A 107 -1.02 9.03 1.05
CA GLY A 107 -0.29 9.99 0.19
C GLY A 107 -0.34 11.46 0.64
N ARG A 108 -1.08 11.77 1.72
CA ARG A 108 -1.17 13.13 2.32
C ARG A 108 -0.19 13.32 3.47
#